data_AF-A0A8H7UK00-F1
#
_entry.id   AF-A0A8H7UK00-F1
#
_cell.length_a   1.000
_cell.length_b   1.000
_cell.length_c   1.000
_cell.angle_alpha   90.00
_cell.angle_beta   90.00
_cell.angle_gamma   90.00
#
_symmetry.space_group_name_H-M   'P 1'
#
loop_
_entity.id
_entity.type
_entity.pdbx_description
1 polymer ?
#
loop_
_entity_poly.entity_id
_entity_poly.type
_entity_poly.pdbx_seq_one_letter_code
_entity_poly.pdbx_strand_id
1 'polypeptide(L)'
;MVDFTNAHSLAVLKDALQYVSADYLLDRAWIVVTKHDLTTKWAIDESKFKSEVEYITNVPISWANLASEIECNLLSSQLIQAIQSSVGYRSNINPWIINACTFEYPTSTVVDSTNQLT
;
A
#
# COMPACT_ATOMS: atom_id res chain seq x y z
N MET A 1 8.32 -1.66 1.38
CA MET A 1 7.83 -0.26 1.30
C MET A 1 8.28 0.34 -0.02
N VAL A 2 7.47 1.20 -0.62
CA VAL A 2 7.73 1.78 -1.94
C VAL A 2 7.56 3.29 -1.85
N ASP A 3 8.65 4.03 -2.04
CA ASP A 3 8.63 5.49 -2.10
C ASP A 3 8.30 5.95 -3.51
N PHE A 4 7.13 6.57 -3.70
CA PHE A 4 6.67 7.00 -5.03
C PHE A 4 7.45 8.17 -5.64
N THR A 5 8.26 8.86 -4.85
CA THR A 5 9.18 9.91 -5.33
C THR A 5 10.52 9.36 -5.81
N ASN A 6 10.76 8.05 -5.67
CA ASN A 6 12.01 7.40 -6.04
C ASN A 6 11.77 6.20 -6.96
N ALA A 7 12.08 6.36 -8.26
CA ALA A 7 11.92 5.30 -9.25
C ALA A 7 12.69 4.01 -8.91
N HIS A 8 13.82 4.11 -8.18
CA HIS A 8 14.59 2.94 -7.77
C HIS A 8 13.83 2.08 -6.73
N SER A 9 12.89 2.67 -6.00
CA SER A 9 12.14 1.95 -4.96
C SER A 9 11.28 0.83 -5.52
N LEU A 10 10.70 1.00 -6.72
CA LEU A 10 9.95 -0.06 -7.40
C LEU A 10 10.86 -1.18 -7.90
N ALA A 11 12.04 -0.83 -8.43
CA ALA A 11 13.01 -1.82 -8.88
C ALA A 11 13.48 -2.72 -7.73
N VAL A 12 13.78 -2.13 -6.57
CA VAL A 12 14.16 -2.87 -5.35
C VAL A 12 13.03 -3.77 -4.86
N LEU A 13 11.78 -3.29 -4.88
CA LEU A 13 10.64 -4.13 -4.52
C LEU A 13 10.54 -5.36 -5.42
N LYS A 14 10.63 -5.17 -6.74
CA LYS A 14 10.52 -6.25 -7.72
C LYS A 14 11.62 -7.29 -7.55
N ASP A 15 12.85 -6.83 -7.34
CA ASP A 15 13.97 -7.72 -7.06
C ASP A 15 13.73 -8.51 -5.76
N ALA A 16 13.34 -7.84 -4.67
CA ALA A 16 13.05 -8.50 -3.40
C ALA A 16 11.94 -9.56 -3.50
N LEU A 17 10.87 -9.29 -4.26
CA LEU A 17 9.76 -10.21 -4.45
C LEU A 17 10.16 -11.51 -5.17
N GLN A 18 11.23 -11.50 -5.97
CA GLN A 18 11.72 -12.72 -6.65
C GLN A 18 12.32 -13.75 -5.69
N TYR A 19 12.77 -13.32 -4.50
CA TYR A 19 13.42 -14.18 -3.52
C TYR A 19 12.47 -14.69 -2.43
N VAL A 20 11.21 -14.25 -2.43
CA VAL A 20 10.20 -14.65 -1.44
C VAL A 20 9.28 -15.70 -2.06
N SER A 21 9.01 -16.80 -1.35
CA SER A 21 8.09 -17.81 -1.84
C SER A 21 6.66 -17.27 -1.92
N ALA A 22 5.90 -17.74 -2.91
CA ALA A 22 4.52 -17.33 -3.11
C ALA A 22 3.65 -17.55 -1.85
N ASP A 23 3.86 -18.65 -1.14
CA ASP A 23 3.12 -18.96 0.11
C ASP A 23 3.32 -17.88 1.19
N TYR A 24 4.54 -17.33 1.32
CA TYR A 24 4.81 -16.24 2.26
C TYR A 24 4.21 -14.91 1.81
N LEU A 25 4.11 -14.69 0.50
CA LEU A 25 3.50 -13.48 -0.03
C LEU A 25 1.98 -13.45 0.24
N LEU A 26 1.32 -14.61 0.20
CA LEU A 26 -0.13 -14.70 0.31
C LEU A 26 -0.70 -14.37 1.70
N ASP A 27 0.02 -14.57 2.80
CA ASP A 27 -0.54 -14.37 4.15
C ASP A 27 0.33 -13.52 5.08
N ARG A 28 1.57 -13.18 4.67
CA ARG A 28 2.59 -12.55 5.53
C ARG A 28 3.30 -11.36 4.91
N ALA A 29 2.94 -10.97 3.69
CA ALA A 29 3.51 -9.79 3.06
C ALA A 29 2.48 -8.66 2.97
N TRP A 30 2.99 -7.43 3.03
CA TRP A 30 2.21 -6.21 2.85
C TRP A 30 3.07 -5.17 2.14
N ILE A 31 2.53 -4.53 1.12
CA ILE A 31 3.22 -3.46 0.41
C ILE A 31 2.67 -2.12 0.89
N VAL A 32 3.55 -1.30 1.47
CA VAL A 32 3.21 0.06 1.88
C VAL A 32 3.81 1.04 0.90
N VAL A 33 2.95 1.82 0.25
CA VAL A 33 3.31 2.94 -0.61
C VAL A 33 3.40 4.21 0.20
N THR A 34 4.49 4.96 0.05
CA THR A 34 4.75 6.21 0.78
C THR A 34 4.94 7.39 -0.15
N LYS A 35 4.76 8.60 0.40
CA LYS A 35 4.82 9.89 -0.32
C LYS A 35 3.87 9.99 -1.52
N HIS A 36 2.76 9.26 -1.44
CA HIS A 36 1.70 9.29 -2.45
C HIS A 36 1.01 10.65 -2.56
N ASP A 37 1.01 11.42 -1.48
CA ASP A 37 0.52 12.80 -1.40
C ASP A 37 1.36 13.79 -2.23
N LEU A 38 2.61 13.44 -2.57
CA LEU A 38 3.52 14.29 -3.34
C LEU A 38 3.39 14.03 -4.85
N THR A 39 2.17 14.08 -5.39
CA THR A 39 1.84 13.72 -6.79
C THR A 39 2.71 14.43 -7.84
N THR A 40 3.06 15.70 -7.61
CA THR A 40 3.93 16.49 -8.50
C THR A 40 5.39 16.01 -8.54
N LYS A 41 5.79 15.17 -7.58
CA LYS A 41 7.14 14.60 -7.46
C LYS A 41 7.16 13.10 -7.71
N TRP A 42 6.06 12.52 -8.20
CA TRP A 42 6.03 11.10 -8.50
C TRP A 42 7.06 10.76 -9.58
N ALA A 43 7.92 9.82 -9.24
CA ALA A 43 8.86 9.20 -10.16
C ALA A 43 8.36 7.81 -10.63
N ILE A 44 7.27 7.33 -10.03
CA ILE A 44 6.60 6.07 -10.34
C ILE A 44 5.18 6.40 -10.79
N ASP A 45 4.80 5.89 -11.95
CA ASP A 45 3.42 5.97 -12.44
C ASP A 45 2.55 4.97 -11.68
N GLU A 46 1.41 5.42 -11.15
CA GLU A 46 0.51 4.58 -10.35
C GLU A 46 -0.07 3.41 -11.16
N SER A 47 -0.46 3.63 -12.42
CA SER A 47 -1.03 2.57 -13.26
C SER A 47 0.00 1.50 -13.58
N LYS A 48 1.25 1.91 -13.82
CA LYS A 48 2.40 1.02 -13.97
C LYS A 48 2.69 0.26 -12.67
N PHE A 49 2.65 0.94 -11.52
CA PHE A 49 2.84 0.30 -10.23
C PHE A 49 1.78 -0.78 -9.98
N LYS A 50 0.48 -0.47 -10.14
CA LYS A 50 -0.60 -1.43 -9.95
C LYS A 50 -0.43 -2.63 -10.88
N SER A 51 -0.23 -2.41 -12.18
CA SER A 51 -0.02 -3.51 -13.14
C SER A 51 1.20 -4.37 -12.85
N GLU A 52 2.30 -3.79 -12.37
CA GLU A 52 3.52 -4.54 -12.04
C GLU A 52 3.45 -5.25 -10.67
N VAL A 53 2.64 -4.79 -9.72
CA VAL A 53 2.59 -5.35 -8.36
C VAL A 53 1.40 -6.26 -8.14
N GLU A 54 0.20 -5.87 -8.60
CA GLU A 54 -1.02 -6.66 -8.48
C GLU A 54 -0.88 -7.98 -9.24
N TYR A 55 -0.25 -7.94 -10.42
CA TYR A 55 -0.03 -9.14 -11.24
C TYR A 55 0.89 -10.17 -10.57
N ILE A 56 1.85 -9.72 -9.76
CA ILE A 56 2.92 -10.58 -9.25
C ILE A 56 2.54 -11.26 -7.93
N THR A 57 1.71 -10.62 -7.10
CA THR A 57 1.77 -10.96 -5.67
C THR A 57 0.46 -11.22 -4.94
N ASN A 58 -0.72 -10.78 -5.43
CA ASN A 58 -1.95 -10.75 -4.61
C ASN A 58 -1.73 -10.14 -3.21
N VAL A 59 -0.65 -9.38 -3.01
CA VAL A 59 -0.24 -8.85 -1.71
C VAL A 59 -1.05 -7.59 -1.44
N PRO A 60 -1.61 -7.44 -0.22
CA PRO A 60 -2.28 -6.21 0.19
C PRO A 60 -1.39 -4.99 0.01
N ILE A 61 -1.98 -3.91 -0.51
CA ILE A 61 -1.32 -2.63 -0.70
C ILE A 61 -2.01 -1.58 0.18
N SER A 62 -1.23 -0.86 0.99
CA SER A 62 -1.69 0.34 1.70
C SER A 62 -0.93 1.56 1.25
N TRP A 63 -1.63 2.69 1.19
CA TRP A 63 -1.09 4.00 0.87
C TRP A 63 -1.05 4.82 2.14
N ALA A 64 0.10 5.41 2.47
CA ALA A 64 0.24 6.20 3.67
C ALA A 64 1.29 7.30 3.52
N ASN A 65 0.96 8.50 3.98
CA ASN A 65 1.91 9.55 4.27
C ASN A 65 2.45 9.35 5.69
N LEU A 66 3.70 8.88 5.79
CA LEU A 66 4.33 8.64 7.10
C LEU A 66 4.66 9.92 7.88
N ALA A 67 4.60 11.10 7.25
CA ALA A 67 4.69 12.37 7.96
C ALA A 67 3.37 12.76 8.63
N SER A 68 2.25 12.14 8.23
CA SER A 68 0.94 12.33 8.85
C SER A 68 0.79 11.35 10.01
N GLU A 69 0.72 11.87 11.23
CA GLU A 69 0.54 11.07 12.45
C GLU A 69 -0.76 10.25 12.40
N ILE A 70 -1.84 10.83 11.84
CA ILE A 70 -3.15 10.17 11.70
C ILE A 70 -3.04 8.94 10.78
N GLU A 71 -2.45 9.12 9.60
CA GLU A 71 -2.29 8.00 8.65
C GLU A 71 -1.31 6.95 9.18
N CYS A 72 -0.24 7.37 9.85
CA CYS A 72 0.72 6.48 10.48
C CYS A 72 0.07 5.62 11.59
N ASN A 73 -0.77 6.21 12.43
CA ASN A 73 -1.52 5.50 13.47
C ASN A 73 -2.52 4.51 12.86
N LEU A 74 -3.20 4.88 11.77
CA LEU A 74 -4.12 3.98 11.09
C LEU A 74 -3.38 2.81 10.44
N LEU A 75 -2.32 3.08 9.68
CA LEU A 75 -1.49 2.04 9.06
C LEU A 75 -0.92 1.08 10.11
N SER A 76 -0.40 1.62 11.21
CA SER A 76 0.12 0.81 12.33
C SER A 76 -0.97 -0.10 12.91
N SER A 77 -2.17 0.44 13.12
CA SER A 77 -3.31 -0.33 13.62
C SER A 77 -3.74 -1.44 12.65
N GLN A 78 -3.67 -1.18 11.34
CA GLN A 78 -3.96 -2.17 10.30
C GLN A 78 -2.90 -3.27 10.27
N LEU A 79 -1.61 -2.91 10.26
CA LEU A 79 -0.50 -3.86 10.26
C LEU A 79 -0.49 -4.74 11.51
N ILE A 80 -0.78 -4.18 12.70
CA ILE A 80 -0.90 -4.96 13.93
C ILE A 80 -2.01 -6.01 13.81
N GLN A 81 -3.17 -5.64 13.26
CA GLN A 81 -4.28 -6.58 13.05
C GLN A 81 -3.93 -7.66 12.03
N ALA A 82 -3.22 -7.29 10.96
CA ALA A 82 -2.74 -8.22 9.94
C ALA A 82 -1.79 -9.26 10.56
N ILE A 83 -0.79 -8.79 11.31
CA ILE A 83 0.19 -9.63 12.02
C ILE A 83 -0.50 -10.56 13.02
N GLN A 84 -1.42 -10.03 13.84
CA GLN A 84 -2.16 -10.83 14.82
C GLN A 84 -2.95 -11.97 14.16
N SER A 85 -3.51 -11.72 12.97
CA SER A 85 -4.27 -12.75 12.26
C SER A 85 -3.34 -13.76 11.58
N SER A 86 -2.22 -13.33 10.98
CA SER A 86 -1.26 -14.22 10.31
C SER A 86 -0.56 -15.18 11.28
N VAL A 87 -0.38 -14.80 12.55
CA VAL A 87 0.20 -15.67 13.59
C VAL A 87 -0.85 -16.52 14.32
N GLY A 88 -2.11 -16.49 13.90
CA GLY A 88 -3.19 -17.29 14.50
C GLY A 88 -3.66 -16.80 15.88
N TYR A 89 -3.31 -15.57 16.27
CA TYR A 89 -3.71 -14.99 17.57
C TYR A 89 -5.22 -14.70 17.62
N ARG A 90 -5.88 -14.56 16.46
CA ARG A 90 -7.33 -14.41 16.35
C ARG A 90 -7.95 -15.72 15.85
N SER A 91 -8.50 -16.50 16.78
CA SER A 91 -9.04 -17.84 16.56
C SER A 91 -10.16 -17.96 15.51
N ASN A 92 -10.76 -16.85 15.06
CA ASN A 92 -11.88 -16.82 14.13
C ASN A 92 -11.63 -16.00 12.84
N ILE A 93 -10.42 -15.48 12.62
CA ILE A 93 -10.09 -14.73 11.39
C ILE A 93 -9.11 -15.54 10.57
N ASN A 94 -9.57 -16.00 9.41
CA ASN A 94 -8.71 -16.66 8.46
C ASN A 94 -7.77 -15.62 7.81
N PRO A 95 -6.44 -15.82 7.79
CA PRO A 95 -5.48 -14.91 7.16
C PRO A 95 -5.85 -14.51 5.73
N TRP A 96 -6.50 -15.39 4.96
CA TRP A 96 -6.97 -15.09 3.60
C TRP A 96 -7.96 -13.91 3.51
N ILE A 97 -8.68 -13.59 4.60
CA ILE A 97 -9.60 -12.43 4.65
C ILE A 97 -8.83 -11.11 4.56
N ILE A 98 -7.56 -11.08 4.97
CA ILE A 98 -6.73 -9.88 4.93
C ILE A 98 -6.49 -9.43 3.49
N ASN A 99 -6.36 -10.38 2.55
CA ASN A 99 -6.19 -10.08 1.13
C ASN A 99 -7.44 -9.42 0.50
N ALA A 100 -8.62 -9.63 1.08
CA ALA A 100 -9.86 -8.98 0.66
C ALA A 100 -10.01 -7.55 1.20
N CYS A 101 -9.17 -7.13 2.14
CA CYS A 101 -9.21 -5.81 2.77
C CYS A 101 -8.16 -4.88 2.17
N THR A 102 -8.17 -4.67 0.85
CA THR A 102 -7.44 -3.57 0.22
C THR A 102 -8.23 -2.28 0.47
N PHE A 103 -7.70 -1.39 1.32
CA PHE A 103 -8.31 -0.09 1.55
C PHE A 103 -7.58 0.96 0.69
N GLU A 104 -8.22 1.35 -0.40
CA GLU A 104 -7.83 2.54 -1.15
C GLU A 104 -8.26 3.78 -0.36
N TYR A 105 -7.31 4.67 -0.06
CA TYR A 105 -7.68 6.03 0.30
C TYR A 105 -8.24 6.71 -0.94
N PRO A 106 -9.37 7.44 -0.84
CA PRO A 106 -9.79 8.29 -1.93
C PRO A 106 -8.66 9.32 -2.15
N THR A 107 -7.95 9.20 -3.26
CA THR A 107 -7.10 10.29 -3.79
C THR A 107 -7.97 11.54 -3.81
N SER A 108 -7.56 12.54 -3.01
CA SER A 108 -8.24 13.81 -2.85
C SER A 108 -8.83 14.27 -4.17
N THR A 109 -10.16 14.41 -4.22
CA THR A 109 -10.85 15.08 -5.31
C THR A 109 -10.15 16.40 -5.56
N VAL A 110 -9.64 16.58 -6.78
CA VAL A 110 -9.19 17.87 -7.28
C VAL A 110 -10.34 18.85 -7.06
N VAL A 111 -10.17 19.74 -6.08
CA VAL A 111 -11.08 20.88 -5.93
C VAL A 111 -10.75 21.80 -7.09
N ASP A 112 -11.50 21.67 -8.18
CA ASP A 112 -11.54 22.68 -9.24
C ASP A 112 -11.97 23.99 -8.60
N SER A 113 -10.99 24.82 -8.29
CA SER A 113 -11.15 26.19 -7.84
C SER A 113 -11.40 27.08 -9.05
N THR A 114 -12.50 26.80 -9.74
CA THR A 114 -13.05 27.65 -10.81
C THR A 114 -14.55 27.79 -10.63
N ASN A 115 -14.91 28.79 -9.82
CA ASN A 115 -16.06 29.69 -9.94
C ASN A 115 -15.89 30.74 -8.84
N GLN A 116 -14.89 31.62 -8.97
CA GLN A 116 -15.07 32.98 -9.50
C GLN A 116 -16.40 33.63 -9.07
N LEU A 117 -16.27 34.49 -8.06
CA LEU A 117 -16.93 35.79 -7.95
C LEU A 117 -17.46 36.29 -9.30
N THR A 118 -18.78 36.39 -9.43
CA THR A 118 -19.50 37.59 -9.89
C THR A 118 -20.98 37.45 -9.58
#